data_AF-A0A5M8P4G9-F1
#
_entry.id   AF-A0A5M8P4G9-F1
#
_cell.length_a   1.000
_cell.length_b   1.000
_cell.length_c   1.000
_cell.angle_alpha   90.00
_cell.angle_beta   90.00
_cell.angle_gamma   90.00
#
_symmetry.space_group_name_H-M   'P 1'
#
loop_
_entity.id
_entity.type
_entity.pdbx_description
1 polymer ?
#
loop_
_entity_poly.entity_id
_entity_poly.type
_entity_poly.pdbx_seq_one_letter_code
_entity_poly.pdbx_strand_id
1 'polypeptide(L)'
;MIAHRHKYTMTNAYYGYTTRGCIRKCAFCAVPKLEPIYNSYIPLTDRVELVRERYGEQKDLLLMDNNILASTDLEKIINEIVACGFGKQDKFTQPDLLEIAISNLEKGYNDRAYTRKAQGLIMDFYNKLKIGSDESYQVYKVIFDKYHINKLLTTKPENLLLAYEEIKAIYKKHFHPQPRQRYVDFNQGVDARLFTEEKVQLLSKINVRPLRVAFDDMKTQPQYEKAIRMSANAGIKDFSNYLLYNFKDKPIDLYNRLKINVDLCEELSVNIYSFPMKFHPLTKQAGDEMDYSHNRDFIGEHWNRKYIRAVQAVMNSTKGKIGKGYTFFYKAFGKTETEFYELLEMPETFILYRLFFEWLGDKKNHEASTANWRNVFNDCMQTLNEQDKSAVLEVIHKNKFTPEIQYQFSNPKITQLLEFYTNYRNDIITEGTELYKLKQEYESDPNNYKKRGKRN
;
A
#
# COMPACT_ATOMS: atom_id res chain seq x y z
N MET A 1 -25.23 -8.42 11.05
CA MET A 1 -24.00 -8.15 10.29
C MET A 1 -23.99 -6.69 9.84
N ILE A 2 -23.27 -5.82 10.55
CA ILE A 2 -22.99 -4.48 10.05
C ILE A 2 -21.94 -4.66 8.96
N ALA A 3 -22.32 -4.56 7.69
CA ALA A 3 -21.36 -4.48 6.61
C ALA A 3 -20.49 -3.24 6.87
N HIS A 4 -19.28 -3.44 7.37
CA HIS A 4 -18.26 -2.40 7.41
C HIS A 4 -18.05 -1.97 5.96
N ARG A 5 -18.69 -0.86 5.56
CA ARG A 5 -18.52 -0.27 4.25
C ARG A 5 -17.05 0.15 4.15
N HIS A 6 -16.32 -0.47 3.23
CA HIS A 6 -14.97 -0.04 2.92
C HIS A 6 -15.01 1.42 2.45
N LYS A 7 -14.52 2.33 3.29
CA LYS A 7 -14.39 3.74 2.94
C LYS A 7 -13.04 3.89 2.23
N TYR A 8 -13.09 4.15 0.93
CA TYR A 8 -11.88 4.39 0.15
C TYR A 8 -11.11 5.57 0.76
N THR A 9 -9.80 5.43 0.96
CA THR A 9 -9.02 6.38 1.77
C THR A 9 -8.86 7.74 1.12
N MET A 10 -8.98 7.84 -0.21
CA MET A 10 -8.83 9.07 -0.98
C MET A 10 -10.19 9.64 -1.45
N THR A 11 -11.27 9.48 -0.70
CA THR A 11 -12.60 10.00 -1.08
C THR A 11 -12.73 11.52 -1.07
N ASN A 12 -11.74 12.25 -0.56
CA ASN A 12 -11.75 13.72 -0.43
C ASN A 12 -10.65 14.34 -1.31
N ALA A 13 -10.70 14.04 -2.61
CA ALA A 13 -9.73 14.53 -3.58
C ALA A 13 -10.40 14.81 -4.94
N TYR A 14 -9.86 15.77 -5.68
CA TYR A 14 -10.11 15.88 -7.11
C TYR A 14 -9.34 14.78 -7.85
N TYR A 15 -9.95 14.22 -8.90
CA TYR A 15 -9.34 13.19 -9.73
C TYR A 15 -9.16 13.69 -11.15
N GLY A 16 -7.95 13.54 -11.70
CA GLY A 16 -7.67 14.04 -13.03
C GLY A 16 -6.45 13.46 -13.71
N TYR A 17 -6.15 14.07 -14.85
CA TYR A 17 -4.94 13.88 -15.61
C TYR A 17 -4.51 15.27 -16.07
N THR A 18 -3.22 15.57 -16.01
CA THR A 18 -2.62 16.75 -16.66
C THR A 18 -1.81 16.37 -17.90
N THR A 19 -1.52 15.07 -18.05
CA THR A 19 -0.83 14.42 -19.17
C THR A 19 -1.38 13.00 -19.32
N ARG A 20 -1.21 12.39 -20.49
CA ARG A 20 -1.68 11.02 -20.75
C ARG A 20 -0.77 10.29 -21.74
N GLY A 21 -0.65 8.97 -21.63
CA GLY A 21 0.38 8.17 -22.32
C GLY A 21 1.77 8.29 -21.69
N CYS A 22 2.76 7.60 -22.27
CA CYS A 22 4.15 7.66 -21.84
C CYS A 22 5.09 7.57 -23.04
N ILE A 23 6.18 8.35 -23.03
CA ILE A 23 7.21 8.35 -24.10
C ILE A 23 8.07 7.07 -24.11
N ARG A 24 7.97 6.24 -23.07
CA ARG A 24 8.75 5.00 -22.94
C ARG A 24 7.94 3.82 -23.45
N LYS A 25 8.60 2.87 -24.12
CA LYS A 25 8.01 1.62 -24.61
C LYS A 25 8.52 0.42 -23.80
N CYS A 26 8.41 0.50 -22.48
CA CYS A 26 8.87 -0.57 -21.58
C CYS A 26 8.10 -1.86 -21.87
N ALA A 27 8.82 -2.99 -22.03
CA ALA A 27 8.23 -4.27 -22.41
C ALA A 27 7.17 -4.80 -21.42
N PHE A 28 7.32 -4.46 -20.13
CA PHE A 28 6.41 -4.88 -19.06
C PHE A 28 5.18 -3.96 -18.91
N CYS A 29 5.13 -2.81 -19.59
CA CYS A 29 4.15 -1.76 -19.31
C CYS A 29 2.94 -1.85 -20.23
N ALA A 30 1.74 -1.64 -19.68
CA ALA A 30 0.49 -1.59 -20.45
C ALA A 30 0.27 -0.24 -21.16
N VAL A 31 0.87 0.83 -20.64
CA VAL A 31 0.62 2.21 -21.10
C VAL A 31 0.85 2.39 -22.60
N PRO A 32 1.94 1.89 -23.24
CA PRO A 32 2.14 2.07 -24.68
C PRO A 32 1.07 1.37 -25.54
N LYS A 33 0.37 0.36 -25.00
CA LYS A 33 -0.73 -0.34 -25.70
C LYS A 33 -2.05 0.39 -25.53
N LEU A 34 -2.35 0.86 -24.31
CA LEU A 34 -3.61 1.52 -23.97
C LEU A 34 -3.64 3.00 -24.37
N GLU A 35 -2.49 3.66 -24.30
CA GLU A 35 -2.30 5.09 -24.48
C GLU A 35 -1.04 5.34 -25.35
N PRO A 36 -1.08 4.97 -26.64
CA PRO A 36 0.10 4.96 -27.52
C PRO A 36 0.63 6.34 -27.87
N ILE A 37 -0.21 7.38 -27.76
CA ILE A 37 0.13 8.76 -28.06
C ILE A 37 0.28 9.51 -26.75
N TYR A 38 1.44 10.16 -26.56
CA TYR A 38 1.67 11.03 -25.42
C TYR A 38 0.97 12.37 -25.62
N ASN A 39 0.05 12.72 -24.73
CA ASN A 39 -0.52 14.05 -24.62
C ASN A 39 0.21 14.82 -23.51
N SER A 40 0.91 15.89 -23.88
CA SER A 40 1.71 16.72 -22.97
C SER A 40 0.89 17.63 -22.08
N TYR A 41 -0.38 17.89 -22.41
CA TYR A 41 -1.19 18.85 -21.65
C TYR A 41 -2.70 18.54 -21.71
N ILE A 42 -3.30 18.43 -20.54
CA ILE A 42 -4.74 18.30 -20.33
C ILE A 42 -5.14 19.37 -19.30
N PRO A 43 -6.01 20.32 -19.67
CA PRO A 43 -6.52 21.32 -18.73
C PRO A 43 -7.22 20.69 -17.52
N LEU A 44 -6.94 21.25 -16.35
CA LEU A 44 -7.44 20.83 -15.05
C LEU A 44 -8.52 21.77 -14.51
N THR A 45 -8.45 23.07 -14.81
CA THR A 45 -9.29 24.12 -14.19
C THR A 45 -10.78 23.81 -14.27
N ASP A 46 -11.33 23.62 -15.47
CA ASP A 46 -12.77 23.37 -15.67
C ASP A 46 -13.28 22.18 -14.85
N ARG A 47 -12.47 21.13 -14.72
CA ARG A 47 -12.83 19.93 -13.94
C ARG A 47 -12.85 20.23 -12.44
N VAL A 48 -11.86 20.98 -11.94
CA VAL A 48 -11.80 21.37 -10.53
C VAL A 48 -12.99 22.27 -10.18
N GLU A 49 -13.30 23.24 -11.04
CA GLU A 49 -14.42 24.17 -10.85
C GLU A 49 -15.77 23.44 -10.86
N LEU A 50 -16.02 22.58 -11.84
CA LEU A 50 -17.23 21.76 -11.92
C LEU A 50 -17.45 20.94 -10.63
N VAL A 51 -16.39 20.32 -10.11
CA VAL A 51 -16.48 19.51 -8.89
C VAL A 51 -16.68 20.40 -7.66
N ARG A 52 -15.99 21.55 -7.59
CA ARG A 52 -16.12 22.52 -6.49
C ARG A 52 -17.54 23.04 -6.38
N GLU A 53 -18.14 23.46 -7.49
CA GLU A 53 -19.50 24.01 -7.54
C GLU A 53 -20.56 22.99 -7.10
N ARG A 54 -20.41 21.74 -7.54
CA ARG A 54 -21.45 20.72 -7.34
C ARG A 54 -21.31 19.94 -6.03
N TYR A 55 -20.08 19.62 -5.64
CA TYR A 55 -19.78 18.70 -4.54
C TYR A 55 -19.05 19.37 -3.37
N GLY A 56 -18.70 20.65 -3.52
CA GLY A 56 -17.87 21.39 -2.59
C GLY A 56 -16.37 21.21 -2.86
N GLU A 57 -15.58 22.06 -2.23
CA GLU A 57 -14.12 21.95 -2.24
C GLU A 57 -13.67 20.57 -1.74
N GLN A 58 -12.70 19.96 -2.45
CA GLN A 58 -12.04 18.73 -2.01
C GLN A 58 -10.67 19.02 -1.42
N LYS A 59 -10.15 18.14 -0.57
CA LYS A 59 -8.88 18.40 0.12
C LYS A 59 -7.68 18.30 -0.83
N ASP A 60 -7.51 17.15 -1.46
CA ASP A 60 -6.29 16.78 -2.19
C ASP A 60 -6.53 16.74 -3.71
N LEU A 61 -5.45 16.67 -4.49
CA LEU A 61 -5.48 16.51 -5.94
C LEU A 61 -4.75 15.23 -6.33
N LEU A 62 -5.46 14.26 -6.90
CA LEU A 62 -4.92 12.98 -7.34
C LEU A 62 -4.92 12.93 -8.88
N LEU A 63 -3.72 12.86 -9.44
CA LEU A 63 -3.45 12.91 -10.87
C LEU A 63 -2.90 11.56 -11.34
N MET A 64 -3.54 10.99 -12.36
CA MET A 64 -3.25 9.65 -12.87
C MET A 64 -2.26 9.67 -14.05
N ASP A 65 -1.54 10.78 -14.22
CA ASP A 65 -0.49 11.02 -15.22
C ASP A 65 0.56 9.91 -15.22
N ASN A 66 0.75 9.20 -16.35
CA ASN A 66 1.75 8.13 -16.41
C ASN A 66 3.19 8.64 -16.26
N ASN A 67 3.48 9.85 -16.76
CA ASN A 67 4.79 10.48 -16.62
C ASN A 67 4.70 11.99 -16.89
N ILE A 68 4.41 12.78 -15.84
CA ILE A 68 4.31 14.23 -15.97
C ILE A 68 5.64 14.90 -16.38
N LEU A 69 6.78 14.34 -15.98
CA LEU A 69 8.10 14.93 -16.29
C LEU A 69 8.50 14.80 -17.76
N ALA A 70 7.75 14.04 -18.56
CA ALA A 70 7.91 13.99 -20.01
C ALA A 70 7.22 15.16 -20.72
N SER A 71 6.40 15.96 -20.03
CA SER A 71 5.67 17.06 -20.64
C SER A 71 6.60 18.22 -20.96
N THR A 72 6.49 18.74 -22.18
CA THR A 72 7.06 20.02 -22.60
C THR A 72 6.35 21.22 -21.96
N ASP A 73 5.14 21.00 -21.44
CA ASP A 73 4.27 22.01 -20.84
C ASP A 73 4.27 21.92 -19.30
N LEU A 74 5.30 21.31 -18.69
CA LEU A 74 5.36 21.08 -17.24
C LEU A 74 5.16 22.37 -16.43
N GLU A 75 5.80 23.47 -16.83
CA GLU A 75 5.63 24.75 -16.14
C GLU A 75 4.18 25.23 -16.17
N LYS A 76 3.53 25.13 -17.35
CA LYS A 76 2.11 25.48 -17.51
C LYS A 76 1.23 24.64 -16.59
N ILE A 77 1.45 23.33 -16.55
CA ILE A 77 0.72 22.39 -15.68
C ILE A 77 0.88 22.77 -14.21
N ILE A 78 2.11 23.01 -13.77
CA ILE A 78 2.38 23.35 -12.36
C ILE A 78 1.74 24.69 -11.99
N ASN A 79 1.83 25.70 -12.86
CA ASN A 79 1.21 26.99 -12.62
C ASN A 79 -0.32 26.88 -12.56
N GLU A 80 -0.94 26.03 -13.40
CA GLU A 80 -2.38 25.74 -13.35
C GLU A 80 -2.78 25.02 -12.05
N ILE A 81 -2.01 24.03 -11.61
CA ILE A 81 -2.25 23.35 -10.31
C ILE A 81 -2.19 24.35 -9.16
N VAL A 82 -1.22 25.26 -9.16
CA VAL A 82 -1.12 26.34 -8.17
C VAL A 82 -2.33 27.27 -8.26
N ALA A 83 -2.75 27.69 -9.45
CA ALA A 83 -3.92 28.54 -9.66
C ALA A 83 -5.23 27.87 -9.17
N CYS A 84 -5.33 26.54 -9.23
CA CYS A 84 -6.43 25.78 -8.65
C CYS A 84 -6.39 25.68 -7.11
N GLY A 85 -5.38 26.27 -6.45
CA GLY A 85 -5.21 26.30 -5.00
C GLY A 85 -4.45 25.11 -4.43
N PHE A 86 -3.55 24.49 -5.20
CA PHE A 86 -2.70 23.36 -4.76
C PHE A 86 -1.22 23.70 -4.68
N GLY A 87 -0.89 24.98 -4.47
CA GLY A 87 0.45 25.43 -4.14
C GLY A 87 0.93 24.88 -2.80
N LYS A 88 2.25 24.96 -2.57
CA LYS A 88 2.94 24.37 -1.41
C LYS A 88 2.33 24.79 -0.06
N GLN A 89 1.84 26.02 0.05
CA GLN A 89 1.31 26.57 1.29
C GLN A 89 -0.23 26.58 1.36
N ASP A 90 -0.90 26.09 0.31
CA ASP A 90 -2.36 26.14 0.25
C ASP A 90 -2.98 25.15 1.24
N LYS A 91 -4.06 25.64 1.88
CA LYS A 91 -4.81 24.91 2.89
C LYS A 91 -6.23 24.69 2.42
N PHE A 92 -6.78 23.57 2.85
CA PHE A 92 -8.17 23.19 2.69
C PHE A 92 -8.94 23.41 3.97
N THR A 93 -10.03 24.15 3.89
CA THR A 93 -11.05 24.21 4.93
C THR A 93 -12.26 23.42 4.46
N GLN A 94 -12.74 22.50 5.29
CA GLN A 94 -13.86 21.64 4.92
C GLN A 94 -15.12 22.49 4.70
N PRO A 95 -15.76 22.45 3.51
CA PRO A 95 -17.05 23.08 3.32
C PRO A 95 -18.14 22.35 4.11
N ASP A 96 -19.27 23.01 4.32
CA ASP A 96 -20.44 22.42 4.95
C ASP A 96 -21.05 21.35 4.04
N LEU A 97 -20.62 20.10 4.27
CA LEU A 97 -21.07 18.96 3.47
C LEU A 97 -22.54 18.63 3.70
N LEU A 98 -23.11 19.02 4.84
CA LEU A 98 -24.52 18.78 5.12
C LEU A 98 -25.36 19.77 4.32
N GLU A 99 -25.02 21.05 4.36
CA GLU A 99 -25.68 22.09 3.55
C GLU A 99 -25.61 21.79 2.05
N ILE A 100 -24.45 21.36 1.55
CA ILE A 100 -24.30 20.91 0.15
C ILE A 100 -25.19 19.70 -0.15
N ALA A 101 -25.32 18.76 0.80
CA ALA A 101 -26.15 17.59 0.59
C ALA A 101 -27.63 17.94 0.56
N ILE A 102 -28.08 18.83 1.45
CA ILE A 102 -29.45 19.34 1.50
C ILE A 102 -29.77 20.12 0.23
N SER A 103 -28.91 21.04 -0.21
CA SER A 103 -29.13 21.80 -1.46
C SER A 103 -29.24 20.91 -2.69
N ASN A 104 -28.50 19.80 -2.74
CA ASN A 104 -28.62 18.84 -3.83
C ASN A 104 -29.93 18.03 -3.77
N LEU A 105 -30.45 17.73 -2.57
CA LEU A 105 -31.78 17.13 -2.39
C LEU A 105 -32.90 18.09 -2.83
N GLU A 106 -32.81 19.38 -2.50
CA GLU A 106 -33.77 20.40 -2.95
C GLU A 106 -33.84 20.49 -4.48
N LYS A 107 -32.70 20.27 -5.15
CA LYS A 107 -32.59 20.26 -6.62
C LYS A 107 -33.01 18.93 -7.26
N GLY A 108 -33.36 17.91 -6.49
CA GLY A 108 -33.66 16.57 -7.00
C GLY A 108 -32.44 15.85 -7.61
N TYR A 109 -31.23 16.26 -7.25
CA TYR A 109 -30.01 15.74 -7.86
C TYR A 109 -29.54 14.49 -7.12
N ASN A 110 -29.76 13.30 -7.72
CA ASN A 110 -29.33 12.00 -7.17
C ASN A 110 -29.78 11.79 -5.71
N ASP A 111 -31.09 11.89 -5.50
CA ASP A 111 -31.72 11.81 -4.17
C ASP A 111 -31.28 10.59 -3.39
N ARG A 112 -31.11 9.45 -4.06
CA ARG A 112 -30.64 8.21 -3.45
C ARG A 112 -29.26 8.38 -2.79
N ALA A 113 -28.33 9.08 -3.42
CA ALA A 113 -27.00 9.30 -2.87
C ALA A 113 -27.02 10.36 -1.76
N TYR A 114 -27.71 11.48 -1.98
CA TYR A 114 -27.71 12.58 -1.02
C TYR A 114 -28.60 12.33 0.20
N THR A 115 -29.63 11.48 0.09
CA THR A 115 -30.37 10.96 1.25
C THR A 115 -29.43 10.22 2.18
N ARG A 116 -28.60 9.32 1.63
CA ARG A 116 -27.59 8.58 2.41
C ARG A 116 -26.54 9.50 3.02
N LYS A 117 -26.07 10.49 2.25
CA LYS A 117 -25.03 11.42 2.69
C LYS A 117 -25.54 12.33 3.80
N ALA A 118 -26.68 13.01 3.60
CA ALA A 118 -27.29 13.89 4.59
C ALA A 118 -27.66 13.13 5.86
N GLN A 119 -28.30 11.97 5.74
CA GLN A 119 -28.64 11.12 6.88
C GLN A 119 -27.39 10.71 7.68
N GLY A 120 -26.34 10.26 7.00
CA GLY A 120 -25.07 9.93 7.65
C GLY A 120 -24.43 11.13 8.37
N LEU A 121 -24.44 12.31 7.73
CA LEU A 121 -23.88 13.53 8.31
C LEU A 121 -24.69 14.03 9.53
N ILE A 122 -26.01 13.93 9.50
CA ILE A 122 -26.89 14.27 10.64
C ILE A 122 -26.63 13.30 11.81
N MET A 123 -26.50 12.00 11.54
CA MET A 123 -26.17 11.02 12.58
C MET A 123 -24.76 11.24 13.15
N ASP A 124 -23.77 11.52 12.30
CA ASP A 124 -22.41 11.86 12.73
C ASP A 124 -22.37 13.13 13.58
N PHE A 125 -23.22 14.12 13.27
CA PHE A 125 -23.38 15.31 14.08
C PHE A 125 -24.02 14.99 15.44
N TYR A 126 -25.15 14.28 15.46
CA TYR A 126 -25.81 13.85 16.69
C TYR A 126 -24.86 13.08 17.62
N ASN A 127 -24.08 12.15 17.08
CA ASN A 127 -23.12 11.35 17.85
C ASN A 127 -21.95 12.16 18.44
N LYS A 128 -21.70 13.38 17.95
CA LYS A 128 -20.67 14.28 18.49
C LYS A 128 -21.18 15.19 19.60
N LEU A 129 -22.49 15.35 19.73
CA LEU A 129 -23.07 16.17 20.79
C LEU A 129 -22.83 15.54 22.15
N LYS A 130 -22.70 16.38 23.17
CA LYS A 130 -22.52 15.91 24.55
C LYS A 130 -23.79 15.16 24.98
N ILE A 131 -23.63 13.90 25.40
CA ILE A 131 -24.71 13.06 25.89
C ILE A 131 -25.44 13.76 27.05
N GLY A 132 -26.78 13.83 26.96
CA GLY A 132 -27.64 14.44 27.98
C GLY A 132 -27.68 15.98 27.96
N SER A 133 -27.05 16.64 26.98
CA SER A 133 -27.22 18.09 26.78
C SER A 133 -28.58 18.44 26.18
N ASP A 134 -29.05 19.67 26.41
CA ASP A 134 -30.29 20.19 25.83
C ASP A 134 -30.26 20.13 24.29
N GLU A 135 -29.14 20.56 23.68
CA GLU A 135 -28.92 20.45 22.23
C GLU A 135 -29.01 19.00 21.72
N SER A 136 -28.41 18.05 22.45
CA SER A 136 -28.52 16.62 22.10
C SER A 136 -29.95 16.11 22.18
N TYR A 137 -30.74 16.59 23.15
CA TYR A 137 -32.14 16.22 23.30
C TYR A 137 -33.03 16.84 22.20
N GLN A 138 -32.79 18.10 21.84
CA GLN A 138 -33.47 18.77 20.73
C GLN A 138 -33.23 18.02 19.40
N VAL A 139 -31.98 17.70 19.09
CA VAL A 139 -31.62 16.96 17.88
C VAL A 139 -32.17 15.53 17.91
N TYR A 140 -32.18 14.87 19.08
CA TYR A 140 -32.80 13.56 19.25
C TYR A 140 -34.27 13.57 18.85
N LYS A 141 -35.07 14.54 19.33
CA LYS A 141 -36.50 14.64 18.99
C LYS A 141 -36.72 14.75 17.47
N VAL A 142 -35.92 15.59 16.81
CA VAL A 142 -36.00 15.77 15.36
C VAL A 142 -35.71 14.43 14.63
N ILE A 143 -34.65 13.74 15.02
CA ILE A 143 -34.19 12.51 14.35
C ILE A 143 -35.12 11.32 14.61
N PHE A 144 -35.48 11.08 15.87
CA PHE A 144 -36.10 9.83 16.32
C PHE A 144 -37.62 9.94 16.43
N ASP A 145 -38.15 11.06 16.93
CA ASP A 145 -39.57 11.20 17.25
C ASP A 145 -40.36 11.85 16.12
N LYS A 146 -39.80 12.88 15.48
CA LYS A 146 -40.52 13.70 14.49
C LYS A 146 -40.37 13.20 13.06
N TYR A 147 -39.14 12.97 12.59
CA TYR A 147 -38.87 12.66 11.18
C TYR A 147 -38.37 11.25 10.90
N HIS A 148 -38.08 10.46 11.96
CA HIS A 148 -37.66 9.05 11.88
C HIS A 148 -36.49 8.77 10.92
N ILE A 149 -35.48 9.66 10.91
CA ILE A 149 -34.29 9.59 10.05
C ILE A 149 -33.09 8.88 10.70
N ASN A 150 -33.31 8.22 11.84
CA ASN A 150 -32.29 7.46 12.57
C ASN A 150 -31.76 6.25 11.78
N LYS A 151 -32.56 5.67 10.89
CA LYS A 151 -32.18 4.55 10.02
C LYS A 151 -32.35 4.93 8.56
N LEU A 152 -31.38 4.56 7.74
CA LEU A 152 -31.43 4.82 6.30
C LEU A 152 -32.67 4.21 5.62
N LEU A 153 -33.15 3.06 6.10
CA LEU A 153 -34.33 2.37 5.54
C LEU A 153 -35.64 3.14 5.73
N THR A 154 -35.74 3.97 6.78
CA THR A 154 -36.94 4.76 7.09
C THR A 154 -36.81 6.22 6.66
N THR A 155 -35.61 6.62 6.22
CA THR A 155 -35.31 8.01 5.87
C THR A 155 -35.86 8.35 4.49
N LYS A 156 -36.62 9.45 4.42
CA LYS A 156 -37.11 10.03 3.17
C LYS A 156 -36.44 11.40 2.90
N PRO A 157 -36.20 11.79 1.64
CA PRO A 157 -35.62 13.09 1.29
C PRO A 157 -36.33 14.28 1.94
N GLU A 158 -37.66 14.34 1.88
CA GLU A 158 -38.47 15.43 2.42
C GLU A 158 -38.29 15.59 3.94
N ASN A 159 -38.16 14.48 4.65
CA ASN A 159 -37.93 14.47 6.09
C ASN A 159 -36.53 15.00 6.44
N LEU A 160 -35.53 14.77 5.59
CA LEU A 160 -34.18 15.33 5.79
C LEU A 160 -34.15 16.84 5.59
N LEU A 161 -34.88 17.35 4.59
CA LEU A 161 -35.00 18.80 4.35
C LEU A 161 -35.61 19.50 5.57
N LEU A 162 -36.74 18.98 6.07
CA LEU A 162 -37.42 19.52 7.24
C LEU A 162 -36.58 19.38 8.51
N ALA A 163 -35.94 18.23 8.72
CA ALA A 163 -35.06 18.01 9.86
C ALA A 163 -33.88 18.98 9.86
N TYR A 164 -33.28 19.25 8.70
CA TYR A 164 -32.17 20.18 8.59
C TYR A 164 -32.56 21.60 9.02
N GLU A 165 -33.70 22.10 8.58
CA GLU A 165 -34.17 23.45 8.97
C GLU A 165 -34.27 23.62 10.49
N GLU A 166 -34.72 22.59 11.23
CA GLU A 166 -34.81 22.65 12.69
C GLU A 166 -33.47 22.54 13.40
N ILE A 167 -32.52 21.77 12.86
CA ILE A 167 -31.22 21.56 13.51
C ILE A 167 -30.13 22.51 13.00
N LYS A 168 -30.36 23.26 11.91
CA LYS A 168 -29.33 24.07 11.22
C LYS A 168 -28.62 25.03 12.17
N ALA A 169 -29.36 25.73 13.04
CA ALA A 169 -28.78 26.66 14.00
C ALA A 169 -27.82 25.96 14.98
N ILE A 170 -28.24 24.81 15.53
CA ILE A 170 -27.42 24.00 16.44
C ILE A 170 -26.21 23.44 15.67
N TYR A 171 -26.44 22.89 14.48
CA TYR A 171 -25.38 22.34 13.64
C TYR A 171 -24.30 23.38 13.33
N LYS A 172 -24.68 24.58 12.90
CA LYS A 172 -23.74 25.67 12.56
C LYS A 172 -22.93 26.13 13.78
N LYS A 173 -23.51 26.11 14.98
CA LYS A 173 -22.79 26.39 16.24
C LYS A 173 -21.66 25.39 16.53
N HIS A 174 -21.77 24.16 16.04
CA HIS A 174 -20.73 23.11 16.23
C HIS A 174 -19.82 22.94 15.00
N PHE A 175 -20.11 23.63 13.90
CA PHE A 175 -19.36 23.50 12.66
C PHE A 175 -18.19 24.50 12.60
N HIS A 176 -17.03 24.06 13.11
CA HIS A 176 -15.80 24.86 13.12
C HIS A 176 -14.66 24.13 12.39
N PRO A 177 -14.71 24.05 11.05
CA PRO A 177 -13.69 23.34 10.27
C PRO A 177 -12.33 24.03 10.42
N GLN A 178 -11.31 23.22 10.69
CA GLN A 178 -9.93 23.70 10.79
C GLN A 178 -9.21 23.60 9.44
N PRO A 179 -8.37 24.58 9.07
CA PRO A 179 -7.54 24.49 7.89
C PRO A 179 -6.60 23.29 7.96
N ARG A 180 -6.48 22.56 6.86
CA ARG A 180 -5.59 21.39 6.70
C ARG A 180 -4.73 21.54 5.46
N GLN A 181 -3.50 21.05 5.51
CA GLN A 181 -2.63 21.04 4.34
C GLN A 181 -3.24 20.24 3.18
N ARG A 182 -3.16 20.76 1.95
CA ARG A 182 -3.51 20.05 0.70
C ARG A 182 -2.31 19.28 0.17
N TYR A 183 -2.55 18.18 -0.53
CA TYR A 183 -1.51 17.42 -1.22
C TYR A 183 -1.83 17.22 -2.70
N VAL A 184 -0.77 17.16 -3.51
CA VAL A 184 -0.83 16.71 -4.90
C VAL A 184 -0.20 15.33 -4.97
N ASP A 185 -0.90 14.37 -5.54
CA ASP A 185 -0.49 12.99 -5.69
C ASP A 185 -0.47 12.64 -7.18
N PHE A 186 0.71 12.61 -7.79
CA PHE A 186 0.89 11.94 -9.09
C PHE A 186 0.96 10.44 -8.83
N ASN A 187 -0.12 9.74 -9.16
CA ASN A 187 -0.34 8.38 -8.71
C ASN A 187 0.47 7.34 -9.48
N GLN A 188 1.13 7.73 -10.56
CA GLN A 188 2.09 6.90 -11.28
C GLN A 188 3.53 7.39 -11.04
N GLY A 189 4.51 6.53 -11.32
CA GLY A 189 5.93 6.84 -11.15
C GLY A 189 6.47 7.77 -12.23
N VAL A 190 7.13 8.86 -11.84
CA VAL A 190 7.90 9.71 -12.75
C VAL A 190 9.26 9.07 -13.10
N ASP A 191 9.74 9.36 -14.30
CA ASP A 191 11.01 8.81 -14.82
C ASP A 191 12.21 9.56 -14.22
N ALA A 192 13.01 8.87 -13.39
CA ALA A 192 14.22 9.40 -12.76
C ALA A 192 15.20 10.03 -13.75
N ARG A 193 15.24 9.55 -14.99
CA ARG A 193 16.17 10.05 -16.04
C ARG A 193 15.77 11.43 -16.57
N LEU A 194 14.54 11.87 -16.32
CA LEU A 194 14.02 13.15 -16.82
C LEU A 194 14.16 14.29 -15.82
N PHE A 195 14.71 14.03 -14.62
CA PHE A 195 14.91 15.05 -13.59
C PHE A 195 15.99 16.05 -14.00
N THR A 196 15.66 17.33 -13.87
CA THR A 196 16.56 18.48 -13.97
C THR A 196 16.27 19.42 -12.81
N GLU A 197 17.19 20.32 -12.50
CA GLU A 197 17.00 21.28 -11.41
C GLU A 197 15.74 22.12 -11.63
N GLU A 198 15.56 22.63 -12.85
CA GLU A 198 14.37 23.36 -13.27
C GLU A 198 13.06 22.61 -12.98
N LYS A 199 12.97 21.32 -13.36
CA LYS A 199 11.77 20.51 -13.12
C LYS A 199 11.52 20.27 -11.64
N VAL A 200 12.58 20.08 -10.85
CA VAL A 200 12.47 19.94 -9.40
C VAL A 200 11.99 21.25 -8.77
N GLN A 201 12.48 22.40 -9.24
CA GLN A 201 11.99 23.70 -8.77
C GLN A 201 10.53 23.93 -9.13
N LEU A 202 10.06 23.47 -10.29
CA LEU A 202 8.64 23.47 -10.62
C LEU A 202 7.84 22.58 -9.66
N LEU A 203 8.26 21.32 -9.45
CA LEU A 203 7.58 20.42 -8.50
C LEU A 203 7.57 20.96 -7.07
N SER A 204 8.58 21.73 -6.66
CA SER A 204 8.67 22.29 -5.30
C SER A 204 7.63 23.39 -5.03
N LYS A 205 7.02 23.96 -6.08
CA LYS A 205 5.93 24.96 -5.97
C LYS A 205 4.62 24.37 -5.46
N ILE A 206 4.43 23.06 -5.57
CA ILE A 206 3.24 22.33 -5.12
C ILE A 206 3.59 21.41 -3.95
N ASN A 207 2.58 21.01 -3.18
CA ASN A 207 2.79 20.09 -2.07
C ASN A 207 2.68 18.63 -2.53
N VAL A 208 3.63 18.18 -3.36
CA VAL A 208 3.66 16.80 -3.87
C VAL A 208 3.91 15.80 -2.74
N ARG A 209 2.99 14.86 -2.52
CA ARG A 209 3.12 13.86 -1.45
C ARG A 209 2.34 12.56 -1.75
N PRO A 210 3.04 11.43 -1.95
CA PRO A 210 4.49 11.32 -2.20
C PRO A 210 4.85 11.78 -3.63
N LEU A 211 6.12 12.14 -3.85
CA LEU A 211 6.69 12.13 -5.19
C LEU A 211 7.09 10.69 -5.54
N ARG A 212 6.43 10.10 -6.55
CA ARG A 212 6.70 8.72 -6.97
C ARG A 212 7.80 8.68 -8.01
N VAL A 213 8.97 8.15 -7.69
CA VAL A 213 10.07 8.04 -8.66
C VAL A 213 10.26 6.57 -9.03
N ALA A 214 10.18 6.23 -10.31
CA ALA A 214 10.32 4.85 -10.77
C ALA A 214 11.76 4.33 -10.55
N PHE A 215 11.89 3.09 -10.06
CA PHE A 215 13.19 2.43 -9.86
C PHE A 215 13.10 0.93 -10.19
N ASP A 216 12.67 0.60 -11.39
CA ASP A 216 12.39 -0.78 -11.80
C ASP A 216 13.64 -1.59 -12.21
N ASP A 217 14.78 -0.94 -12.45
CA ASP A 217 16.02 -1.57 -12.94
C ASP A 217 17.25 -0.95 -12.27
N MET A 218 18.17 -1.78 -11.77
CA MET A 218 19.43 -1.35 -11.16
C MET A 218 20.29 -0.47 -12.07
N LYS A 219 20.17 -0.61 -13.41
CA LYS A 219 20.84 0.27 -14.38
C LYS A 219 20.46 1.75 -14.23
N THR A 220 19.32 2.03 -13.61
CA THR A 220 18.82 3.40 -13.39
C THR A 220 19.21 3.98 -12.02
N GLN A 221 19.96 3.24 -11.21
CA GLN A 221 20.38 3.67 -9.87
C GLN A 221 21.03 5.06 -9.86
N PRO A 222 22.01 5.40 -10.73
CA PRO A 222 22.64 6.72 -10.68
C PRO A 222 21.66 7.87 -10.90
N GLN A 223 20.71 7.70 -11.81
CA GLN A 223 19.67 8.70 -12.08
C GLN A 223 18.64 8.75 -10.96
N TYR A 224 18.29 7.61 -10.38
CA TYR A 224 17.37 7.51 -9.25
C TYR A 224 17.92 8.26 -8.02
N GLU A 225 19.13 7.94 -7.59
CA GLU A 225 19.76 8.62 -6.44
C GLU A 225 19.89 10.12 -6.68
N LYS A 226 20.33 10.52 -7.88
CA LYS A 226 20.42 11.94 -8.27
C LYS A 226 19.06 12.64 -8.16
N ALA A 227 18.00 12.02 -8.68
CA ALA A 227 16.64 12.57 -8.63
C ALA A 227 16.13 12.75 -7.20
N ILE A 228 16.35 11.76 -6.32
CA ILE A 228 15.96 11.84 -4.91
C ILE A 228 16.75 12.94 -4.19
N ARG A 229 18.08 13.00 -4.37
CA ARG A 229 18.94 14.01 -3.74
C ARG A 229 18.57 15.43 -4.17
N MET A 230 18.38 15.67 -5.47
CA MET A 230 17.93 16.97 -6.00
C MET A 230 16.58 17.37 -5.38
N SER A 231 15.62 16.45 -5.36
CA SER A 231 14.29 16.69 -4.81
C SER A 231 14.33 16.99 -3.29
N ALA A 232 15.17 16.25 -2.55
CA ALA A 232 15.38 16.46 -1.12
C ALA A 232 15.98 17.84 -0.83
N ASN A 233 16.96 18.27 -1.63
CA ASN A 233 17.58 19.60 -1.54
C ASN A 233 16.57 20.74 -1.81
N ALA A 234 15.59 20.51 -2.69
CA ALA A 234 14.47 21.44 -2.93
C ALA A 234 13.36 21.36 -1.86
N GLY A 235 13.54 20.54 -0.82
CA GLY A 235 12.64 20.43 0.32
C GLY A 235 11.48 19.45 0.14
N ILE A 236 11.51 18.59 -0.88
CA ILE A 236 10.57 17.46 -1.02
C ILE A 236 11.07 16.32 -0.13
N LYS A 237 10.27 15.89 0.85
CA LYS A 237 10.70 14.92 1.88
C LYS A 237 9.96 13.59 1.85
N ASP A 238 8.87 13.49 1.09
CA ASP A 238 8.03 12.30 1.03
C ASP A 238 8.06 11.70 -0.39
N PHE A 239 8.61 10.50 -0.51
CA PHE A 239 8.78 9.79 -1.75
C PHE A 239 8.16 8.39 -1.66
N SER A 240 7.92 7.80 -2.83
CA SER A 240 7.69 6.37 -2.92
C SER A 240 8.11 5.84 -4.28
N ASN A 241 8.12 4.52 -4.43
CA ASN A 241 8.36 3.88 -5.70
C ASN A 241 7.54 2.59 -5.82
N TYR A 242 7.19 2.26 -7.05
CA TYR A 242 6.84 0.89 -7.42
C TYR A 242 8.13 0.21 -7.87
N LEU A 243 8.41 -0.99 -7.35
CA LEU A 243 9.59 -1.77 -7.68
C LEU A 243 9.14 -3.06 -8.37
N LEU A 244 9.25 -3.12 -9.69
CA LEU A 244 8.98 -4.35 -10.42
C LEU A 244 9.97 -5.44 -10.04
N TYR A 245 9.48 -6.66 -9.76
CA TYR A 245 10.32 -7.84 -9.62
C TYR A 245 9.74 -9.03 -10.39
N ASN A 246 10.51 -10.11 -10.54
CA ASN A 246 10.08 -11.31 -11.28
C ASN A 246 9.87 -11.06 -12.78
N PHE A 247 10.62 -10.11 -13.37
CA PHE A 247 10.65 -9.90 -14.81
C PHE A 247 11.94 -10.50 -15.41
N LYS A 248 12.97 -9.66 -15.57
CA LYS A 248 14.32 -10.03 -16.01
C LYS A 248 15.36 -9.83 -14.90
N ASP A 249 14.91 -9.32 -13.76
CA ASP A 249 15.74 -9.03 -12.60
C ASP A 249 16.05 -10.30 -11.82
N LYS A 250 17.20 -10.34 -11.16
CA LYS A 250 17.52 -11.36 -10.15
C LYS A 250 16.87 -10.99 -8.83
N PRO A 251 16.60 -11.96 -7.93
CA PRO A 251 16.11 -11.67 -6.58
C PRO A 251 16.94 -10.60 -5.84
N ILE A 252 18.26 -10.64 -6.01
CA ILE A 252 19.17 -9.69 -5.38
C ILE A 252 18.99 -8.25 -5.88
N ASP A 253 18.52 -8.04 -7.12
CA ASP A 253 18.25 -6.71 -7.64
C ASP A 253 17.07 -6.06 -6.92
N LEU A 254 16.05 -6.83 -6.52
CA LEU A 254 14.97 -6.32 -5.67
C LEU A 254 15.50 -5.92 -4.29
N TYR A 255 16.32 -6.76 -3.67
CA TYR A 255 16.95 -6.48 -2.38
C TYR A 255 17.77 -5.18 -2.42
N ASN A 256 18.64 -5.04 -3.42
CA ASN A 256 19.50 -3.86 -3.58
C ASN A 256 18.68 -2.58 -3.76
N ARG A 257 17.63 -2.60 -4.59
CA ARG A 257 16.73 -1.44 -4.74
C ARG A 257 16.03 -1.07 -3.44
N LEU A 258 15.57 -2.05 -2.66
CA LEU A 258 14.96 -1.81 -1.36
C LEU A 258 15.97 -1.22 -0.37
N LYS A 259 17.18 -1.79 -0.32
CA LYS A 259 18.26 -1.33 0.56
C LYS A 259 18.66 0.12 0.25
N ILE A 260 18.85 0.47 -1.03
CA ILE A 260 19.16 1.83 -1.47
C ILE A 260 18.11 2.82 -0.95
N ASN A 261 16.82 2.48 -0.98
CA ASN A 261 15.78 3.34 -0.44
C ASN A 261 15.88 3.54 1.07
N VAL A 262 16.22 2.49 1.82
CA VAL A 262 16.44 2.58 3.28
C VAL A 262 17.67 3.44 3.57
N ASP A 263 18.77 3.22 2.85
CA ASP A 263 20.01 3.99 2.99
C ASP A 263 19.75 5.48 2.72
N LEU A 264 19.02 5.82 1.65
CA LEU A 264 18.65 7.20 1.31
C LEU A 264 17.72 7.85 2.35
N CYS A 265 16.82 7.08 2.98
CA CYS A 265 15.99 7.61 4.07
C CYS A 265 16.84 8.10 5.24
N GLU A 266 17.83 7.29 5.64
CA GLU A 266 18.71 7.58 6.77
C GLU A 266 19.69 8.71 6.44
N GLU A 267 20.31 8.65 5.26
CA GLU A 267 21.27 9.66 4.81
C GLU A 267 20.64 11.06 4.66
N LEU A 268 19.48 11.14 4.01
CA LEU A 268 18.87 12.43 3.66
C LEU A 268 17.80 12.88 4.66
N SER A 269 17.50 12.08 5.69
CA SER A 269 16.38 12.32 6.62
C SER A 269 15.03 12.54 5.90
N VAL A 270 14.80 11.76 4.85
CA VAL A 270 13.56 11.75 4.06
C VAL A 270 12.74 10.48 4.33
N ASN A 271 11.53 10.44 3.80
CA ASN A 271 10.64 9.29 3.91
C ASN A 271 10.43 8.68 2.52
N ILE A 272 11.02 7.52 2.27
CA ILE A 272 10.80 6.72 1.06
C ILE A 272 10.13 5.42 1.48
N TYR A 273 8.99 5.11 0.88
CA TYR A 273 8.38 3.79 1.02
C TYR A 273 8.24 3.11 -0.33
N SER A 274 8.53 1.81 -0.35
CA SER A 274 8.62 1.03 -1.58
C SER A 274 7.46 0.05 -1.68
N PHE A 275 6.94 -0.14 -2.89
CA PHE A 275 5.94 -1.17 -3.20
C PHE A 275 6.54 -2.18 -4.20
N PRO A 276 7.06 -3.32 -3.73
CA PRO A 276 7.43 -4.39 -4.62
C PRO A 276 6.20 -4.93 -5.35
N MET A 277 6.25 -4.95 -6.69
CA MET A 277 5.17 -5.43 -7.55
C MET A 277 5.68 -6.59 -8.38
N LYS A 278 5.08 -7.77 -8.18
CA LYS A 278 5.39 -8.95 -9.00
C LYS A 278 4.96 -8.66 -10.42
N PHE A 279 5.87 -8.83 -11.38
CA PHE A 279 5.56 -8.77 -12.78
C PHE A 279 4.52 -9.85 -13.14
N HIS A 280 3.55 -9.43 -13.94
CA HIS A 280 2.51 -10.27 -14.49
C HIS A 280 2.36 -9.92 -15.98
N PRO A 281 2.53 -10.89 -16.90
CA PRO A 281 2.47 -10.62 -18.33
C PRO A 281 1.06 -10.20 -18.76
N LEU A 282 0.97 -9.23 -19.66
CA LEU A 282 -0.30 -8.70 -20.16
C LEU A 282 -0.93 -9.55 -21.26
N THR A 283 -0.11 -10.34 -21.94
CA THR A 283 -0.46 -11.24 -23.05
C THR A 283 0.49 -12.42 -23.01
N LYS A 284 0.16 -13.53 -23.68
CA LYS A 284 1.12 -14.61 -23.95
C LYS A 284 2.42 -14.03 -24.54
N GLN A 285 3.58 -14.35 -23.96
CA GLN A 285 4.87 -13.94 -24.51
C GLN A 285 5.34 -14.94 -25.57
N ALA A 286 6.21 -14.49 -26.47
CA ALA A 286 6.85 -15.38 -27.43
C ALA A 286 7.78 -16.36 -26.70
N GLY A 287 7.58 -17.66 -26.92
CA GLY A 287 8.34 -18.72 -26.24
C GLY A 287 7.66 -19.30 -25.00
N ASP A 288 6.57 -18.69 -24.50
CA ASP A 288 5.82 -19.26 -23.38
C ASP A 288 5.03 -20.51 -23.84
N GLU A 289 5.11 -21.60 -23.05
CA GLU A 289 4.31 -22.80 -23.26
C GLU A 289 2.80 -22.52 -23.15
N MET A 290 2.41 -21.67 -22.19
CA MET A 290 1.01 -21.29 -21.93
C MET A 290 0.80 -19.78 -21.86
N ASP A 291 -0.46 -19.34 -21.90
CA ASP A 291 -0.80 -17.94 -21.66
C ASP A 291 -0.94 -17.65 -20.16
N TYR A 292 0.06 -16.98 -19.60
CA TYR A 292 0.06 -16.58 -18.19
C TYR A 292 -0.74 -15.29 -17.91
N SER A 293 -1.27 -14.59 -18.92
CA SER A 293 -1.97 -13.31 -18.69
C SER A 293 -3.24 -13.44 -17.85
N HIS A 294 -3.81 -14.65 -17.79
CA HIS A 294 -5.03 -14.96 -17.05
C HIS A 294 -4.81 -15.76 -15.75
N ASN A 295 -3.56 -16.01 -15.32
CA ASN A 295 -3.26 -16.76 -14.09
C ASN A 295 -2.07 -16.18 -13.32
N ARG A 296 -1.85 -16.56 -12.06
CA ARG A 296 -0.78 -15.98 -11.21
C ARG A 296 0.53 -16.77 -11.24
N ASP A 297 0.68 -17.68 -12.20
CA ASP A 297 1.72 -18.70 -12.21
C ASP A 297 2.98 -18.34 -12.96
N PHE A 298 3.02 -17.16 -13.60
CA PHE A 298 4.23 -16.66 -14.23
C PHE A 298 5.39 -16.57 -13.22
N ILE A 299 6.55 -17.11 -13.62
CA ILE A 299 7.82 -17.07 -12.88
C ILE A 299 8.87 -16.55 -13.86
N GLY A 300 9.60 -15.50 -13.47
CA GLY A 300 10.64 -14.90 -14.30
C GLY A 300 11.92 -15.75 -14.31
N GLU A 301 12.81 -15.47 -15.26
CA GLU A 301 14.00 -16.27 -15.59
C GLU A 301 14.89 -16.64 -14.40
N HIS A 302 15.06 -15.71 -13.45
CA HIS A 302 15.94 -15.88 -12.28
C HIS A 302 15.19 -16.17 -10.98
N TRP A 303 13.88 -16.45 -11.07
CA TRP A 303 13.02 -16.65 -9.92
C TRP A 303 12.52 -18.08 -9.87
N ASN A 304 12.12 -18.49 -8.67
CA ASN A 304 11.39 -19.74 -8.45
C ASN A 304 10.16 -19.45 -7.58
N ARG A 305 9.28 -20.45 -7.43
CA ARG A 305 8.03 -20.29 -6.67
C ARG A 305 8.34 -19.95 -5.22
N LYS A 306 9.32 -20.60 -4.60
CA LYS A 306 9.72 -20.39 -3.21
C LYS A 306 10.11 -18.94 -2.93
N TYR A 307 10.96 -18.36 -3.76
CA TYR A 307 11.46 -16.99 -3.58
C TYR A 307 10.33 -15.96 -3.70
N ILE A 308 9.45 -16.12 -4.69
CA ILE A 308 8.27 -15.28 -4.84
C ILE A 308 7.37 -15.35 -3.59
N ARG A 309 7.18 -16.56 -3.05
CA ARG A 309 6.35 -16.79 -1.86
C ARG A 309 6.97 -16.22 -0.60
N ALA A 310 8.30 -16.32 -0.44
CA ALA A 310 9.02 -15.69 0.67
C ALA A 310 8.88 -14.16 0.65
N VAL A 311 9.10 -13.51 -0.49
CA VAL A 311 8.89 -12.05 -0.63
C VAL A 311 7.44 -11.67 -0.33
N GLN A 312 6.46 -12.45 -0.80
CA GLN A 312 5.04 -12.23 -0.50
C GLN A 312 4.72 -12.41 0.99
N ALA A 313 5.33 -13.39 1.66
CA ALA A 313 5.17 -13.60 3.10
C ALA A 313 5.67 -12.38 3.90
N VAL A 314 6.83 -11.82 3.52
CA VAL A 314 7.33 -10.57 4.10
C VAL A 314 6.33 -9.42 3.85
N MET A 315 5.89 -9.22 2.61
CA MET A 315 4.96 -8.13 2.25
C MET A 315 3.60 -8.22 2.94
N ASN A 316 3.11 -9.43 3.24
CA ASN A 316 1.84 -9.60 3.97
C ASN A 316 1.91 -8.97 5.37
N SER A 317 3.06 -9.05 6.04
CA SER A 317 3.25 -8.43 7.35
C SER A 317 3.20 -6.89 7.32
N THR A 318 3.49 -6.29 6.16
CA THR A 318 3.56 -4.83 5.99
C THR A 318 2.41 -4.23 5.17
N LYS A 319 1.38 -5.03 4.84
CA LYS A 319 0.31 -4.64 3.91
C LYS A 319 0.86 -4.14 2.55
N GLY A 320 1.98 -4.73 2.09
CA GLY A 320 2.61 -4.46 0.80
C GLY A 320 3.54 -3.23 0.76
N LYS A 321 3.70 -2.49 1.86
CA LYS A 321 4.56 -1.29 1.93
C LYS A 321 5.85 -1.62 2.65
N ILE A 322 7.00 -1.44 2.01
CA ILE A 322 8.29 -1.52 2.71
C ILE A 322 8.69 -0.12 3.12
N GLY A 323 8.70 0.13 4.44
CA GLY A 323 9.01 1.42 5.03
C GLY A 323 10.50 1.63 5.27
N LYS A 324 10.80 2.70 6.00
CA LYS A 324 12.16 3.11 6.37
C LYS A 324 12.71 2.37 7.59
N GLY A 325 14.01 2.50 7.80
CA GLY A 325 14.71 2.09 9.01
C GLY A 325 15.36 0.70 8.90
N TYR A 326 16.63 0.66 9.26
CA TYR A 326 17.45 -0.56 9.22
C TYR A 326 16.88 -1.69 10.08
N THR A 327 16.34 -1.40 11.26
CA THR A 327 15.84 -2.43 12.19
C THR A 327 14.76 -3.29 11.56
N PHE A 328 13.76 -2.66 10.92
CA PHE A 328 12.73 -3.41 10.22
C PHE A 328 13.29 -4.08 8.97
N PHE A 329 14.07 -3.35 8.16
CA PHE A 329 14.60 -3.85 6.89
C PHE A 329 15.48 -5.08 7.08
N TYR A 330 16.49 -5.03 7.95
CA TYR A 330 17.39 -6.15 8.22
C TYR A 330 16.66 -7.34 8.82
N LYS A 331 15.63 -7.09 9.65
CA LYS A 331 14.77 -8.17 10.10
C LYS A 331 14.08 -8.80 8.90
N ALA A 332 13.36 -8.01 8.10
CA ALA A 332 12.51 -8.45 6.99
C ALA A 332 13.27 -9.18 5.88
N PHE A 333 14.39 -8.60 5.43
CA PHE A 333 15.12 -8.98 4.21
C PHE A 333 16.58 -9.38 4.44
N GLY A 334 17.10 -9.34 5.67
CA GLY A 334 18.50 -9.64 5.95
C GLY A 334 19.42 -8.43 5.81
N LYS A 335 20.54 -8.44 6.52
CA LYS A 335 21.56 -7.39 6.48
C LYS A 335 22.51 -7.52 5.30
N THR A 336 22.67 -8.74 4.79
CA THR A 336 23.59 -9.08 3.70
C THR A 336 22.86 -9.85 2.60
N GLU A 337 23.47 -9.94 1.42
CA GLU A 337 22.94 -10.74 0.31
C GLU A 337 22.77 -12.21 0.71
N THR A 338 23.73 -12.77 1.47
CA THR A 338 23.67 -14.13 1.98
C THR A 338 22.47 -14.35 2.91
N GLU A 339 22.25 -13.43 3.86
CA GLU A 339 21.08 -13.48 4.74
C GLU A 339 19.76 -13.33 3.96
N PHE A 340 19.74 -12.52 2.91
CA PHE A 340 18.57 -12.38 2.04
C PHE A 340 18.23 -13.71 1.36
N TYR A 341 19.20 -14.39 0.76
CA TYR A 341 18.97 -15.70 0.14
C TYR A 341 18.58 -16.78 1.17
N GLU A 342 19.20 -16.80 2.36
CA GLU A 342 18.76 -17.68 3.46
C GLU A 342 17.28 -17.46 3.78
N LEU A 343 16.84 -16.21 3.89
CA LEU A 343 15.44 -15.87 4.13
C LEU A 343 14.51 -16.29 2.98
N LEU A 344 14.98 -16.31 1.74
CA LEU A 344 14.20 -16.79 0.61
C LEU A 344 13.99 -18.32 0.66
N GLU A 345 14.98 -19.07 1.15
CA GLU A 345 14.88 -20.52 1.35
C GLU A 345 14.02 -20.88 2.57
N MET A 346 13.97 -20.03 3.60
CA MET A 346 13.22 -20.29 4.83
C MET A 346 11.72 -20.58 4.62
N PRO A 347 11.11 -21.55 5.34
CA PRO A 347 9.67 -21.82 5.28
C PRO A 347 8.81 -20.55 5.47
N GLU A 348 7.75 -20.37 4.68
CA GLU A 348 6.91 -19.16 4.74
C GLU A 348 6.29 -18.95 6.12
N THR A 349 5.97 -20.04 6.82
CA THR A 349 5.42 -20.02 8.17
C THR A 349 6.40 -19.36 9.14
N PHE A 350 7.70 -19.59 8.98
CA PHE A 350 8.75 -18.99 9.80
C PHE A 350 8.91 -17.50 9.49
N ILE A 351 8.67 -17.08 8.24
CA ILE A 351 8.66 -15.67 7.87
C ILE A 351 7.44 -14.96 8.47
N LEU A 352 6.24 -15.55 8.36
CA LEU A 352 4.97 -14.97 8.82
C LEU A 352 4.90 -14.87 10.36
N TYR A 353 5.40 -15.88 11.07
CA TYR A 353 5.40 -15.95 12.53
C TYR A 353 6.81 -15.82 13.11
N ARG A 354 7.68 -15.04 12.47
CA ARG A 354 9.11 -14.95 12.80
C ARG A 354 9.42 -14.78 14.27
N LEU A 355 8.78 -13.82 14.92
CA LEU A 355 9.05 -13.56 16.34
C LEU A 355 8.65 -14.73 17.26
N PHE A 356 7.66 -15.52 16.86
CA PHE A 356 7.24 -16.72 17.59
C PHE A 356 8.26 -17.86 17.42
N PHE A 357 8.72 -18.13 16.20
CA PHE A 357 9.71 -19.18 15.94
C PHE A 357 11.12 -18.86 16.47
N GLU A 358 11.46 -17.58 16.59
CA GLU A 358 12.65 -17.14 17.32
C GLU A 358 12.49 -17.35 18.82
N TRP A 359 11.34 -16.96 19.39
CA TRP A 359 11.03 -17.21 20.80
C TRP A 359 11.05 -18.70 21.17
N LEU A 360 10.61 -19.58 20.27
CA LEU A 360 10.71 -21.03 20.45
C LEU A 360 12.16 -21.51 20.65
N GLY A 361 13.13 -20.92 19.94
CA GLY A 361 14.54 -21.20 20.16
C GLY A 361 15.03 -20.58 21.46
N ASP A 362 14.87 -19.26 21.58
CA ASP A 362 15.45 -18.44 22.65
C ASP A 362 14.93 -18.79 24.05
N LYS A 363 13.67 -19.23 24.16
CA LYS A 363 12.98 -19.42 25.44
C LYS A 363 12.48 -20.83 25.70
N LYS A 364 12.30 -21.64 24.65
CA LYS A 364 11.76 -23.00 24.78
C LYS A 364 12.74 -24.09 24.36
N ASN A 365 13.87 -23.72 23.73
CA ASN A 365 14.80 -24.69 23.13
C ASN A 365 14.09 -25.73 22.25
N HIS A 366 13.06 -25.29 21.53
CA HIS A 366 12.15 -26.17 20.79
C HIS A 366 12.71 -26.48 19.40
N GLU A 367 12.52 -27.72 18.93
CA GLU A 367 13.06 -28.22 17.66
C GLU A 367 12.51 -27.47 16.43
N ALA A 368 11.25 -27.07 16.45
CA ALA A 368 10.65 -26.25 15.39
C ALA A 368 11.16 -24.79 15.35
N SER A 369 12.22 -24.41 16.06
CA SER A 369 12.70 -23.02 16.10
C SER A 369 13.44 -22.58 14.84
N THR A 370 13.48 -21.27 14.59
CA THR A 370 14.26 -20.69 13.48
C THR A 370 15.75 -21.00 13.59
N ALA A 371 16.29 -21.04 14.81
CA ALA A 371 17.69 -21.38 15.05
C ALA A 371 18.00 -22.84 14.66
N ASN A 372 17.11 -23.78 15.01
CA ASN A 372 17.30 -25.18 14.63
C ASN A 372 17.22 -25.39 13.12
N TRP A 373 16.23 -24.78 12.45
CA TRP A 373 16.14 -24.81 10.99
C TRP A 373 17.44 -24.31 10.33
N ARG A 374 18.00 -23.18 10.81
CA ARG A 374 19.28 -22.66 10.28
C ARG A 374 20.42 -23.65 10.45
N ASN A 375 20.53 -24.29 11.61
CA ASN A 375 21.58 -25.27 11.87
C ASN A 375 21.47 -26.46 10.91
N VAL A 376 20.27 -27.03 10.76
CA VAL A 376 20.02 -28.17 9.86
C VAL A 376 20.24 -27.77 8.39
N PHE A 377 19.75 -26.60 7.98
CA PHE A 377 19.95 -26.09 6.61
C PHE A 377 21.44 -25.89 6.30
N ASN A 378 22.18 -25.22 7.20
CA ASN A 378 23.61 -24.98 7.02
C ASN A 378 24.41 -26.28 6.99
N ASP A 379 24.12 -27.23 7.88
CA ASP A 379 24.76 -28.56 7.87
C ASP A 379 24.49 -29.28 6.55
N CYS A 380 23.25 -29.24 6.04
CA CYS A 380 22.94 -29.78 4.71
C CYS A 380 23.76 -29.11 3.61
N MET A 381 23.79 -27.78 3.56
CA MET A 381 24.50 -27.04 2.51
C MET A 381 26.02 -27.19 2.58
N GLN A 382 26.58 -27.50 3.75
CA GLN A 382 28.02 -27.72 3.94
C GLN A 382 28.44 -29.16 3.69
N THR A 383 27.62 -30.15 4.05
CA THR A 383 28.04 -31.56 4.11
C THR A 383 27.50 -32.44 2.99
N LEU A 384 26.39 -32.05 2.33
CA LEU A 384 25.87 -32.81 1.20
C LEU A 384 26.81 -32.70 -0.02
N ASN A 385 26.74 -33.68 -0.90
CA ASN A 385 27.35 -33.55 -2.24
C ASN A 385 26.50 -32.61 -3.12
N GLU A 386 27.05 -32.12 -4.22
CA GLU A 386 26.37 -31.15 -5.09
C GLU A 386 25.09 -31.69 -5.76
N GLN A 387 25.02 -33.01 -6.00
CA GLN A 387 23.83 -33.65 -6.56
C GLN A 387 22.67 -33.63 -5.55
N ASP A 388 22.93 -34.02 -4.30
CA ASP A 388 21.96 -33.99 -3.21
C ASP A 388 21.52 -32.56 -2.88
N LYS A 389 22.44 -31.60 -2.85
CA LYS A 389 22.10 -30.16 -2.66
C LYS A 389 21.17 -29.67 -3.76
N SER A 390 21.50 -29.96 -5.02
CA SER A 390 20.68 -29.54 -6.16
C SER A 390 19.29 -30.17 -6.10
N ALA A 391 19.20 -31.45 -5.76
CA ALA A 391 17.93 -32.17 -5.67
C ALA A 391 17.02 -31.64 -4.54
N VAL A 392 17.57 -31.39 -3.34
CA VAL A 392 16.78 -30.83 -2.23
C VAL A 392 16.37 -29.38 -2.50
N LEU A 393 17.25 -28.56 -3.08
CA LEU A 393 16.89 -27.19 -3.47
C LEU A 393 15.83 -27.17 -4.55
N GLU A 394 15.86 -28.06 -5.55
CA GLU A 394 14.82 -28.18 -6.56
C GLU A 394 13.44 -28.44 -5.92
N VAL A 395 13.39 -29.33 -4.93
CA VAL A 395 12.18 -29.62 -4.16
C VAL A 395 11.69 -28.39 -3.39
N ILE A 396 12.58 -27.69 -2.68
CA ILE A 396 12.25 -26.46 -1.95
C ILE A 396 11.74 -25.38 -2.91
N HIS A 397 12.41 -25.19 -4.04
CA HIS A 397 12.13 -24.14 -5.04
C HIS A 397 10.79 -24.33 -5.76
N LYS A 398 10.33 -25.58 -5.91
CA LYS A 398 8.97 -25.90 -6.40
C LYS A 398 7.88 -25.38 -5.47
N ASN A 399 8.18 -25.21 -4.18
CA ASN A 399 7.27 -24.71 -3.15
C ASN A 399 5.94 -25.49 -3.09
N LYS A 400 6.04 -26.81 -3.16
CA LYS A 400 4.92 -27.75 -3.03
C LYS A 400 5.33 -28.81 -2.02
N PHE A 401 4.92 -28.62 -0.78
CA PHE A 401 5.31 -29.48 0.33
C PHE A 401 4.14 -30.39 0.70
N THR A 402 4.27 -31.68 0.42
CA THR A 402 3.34 -32.72 0.89
C THR A 402 4.01 -33.54 1.99
N PRO A 403 3.25 -34.20 2.90
CA PRO A 403 3.84 -35.01 3.95
C PRO A 403 4.80 -36.10 3.45
N GLU A 404 4.61 -36.58 2.23
CA GLU A 404 5.38 -37.69 1.65
C GLU A 404 6.71 -37.24 1.01
N ILE A 405 6.93 -35.93 0.86
CA ILE A 405 8.08 -35.39 0.12
C ILE A 405 9.42 -35.77 0.76
N GLN A 406 9.43 -35.92 2.08
CA GLN A 406 10.59 -36.29 2.87
C GLN A 406 11.06 -37.74 2.62
N TYR A 407 10.16 -38.62 2.14
CA TYR A 407 10.47 -40.02 1.82
C TYR A 407 11.05 -40.21 0.42
N GLN A 408 11.15 -39.14 -0.38
CA GLN A 408 11.80 -39.19 -1.71
C GLN A 408 13.33 -39.27 -1.61
N PHE A 409 13.88 -39.01 -0.42
CA PHE A 409 15.32 -38.98 -0.17
C PHE A 409 15.69 -40.04 0.87
N SER A 410 16.77 -40.77 0.61
CA SER A 410 17.33 -41.74 1.57
C SER A 410 18.28 -41.09 2.57
N ASN A 411 18.71 -39.86 2.33
CA ASN A 411 19.65 -39.15 3.19
C ASN A 411 18.90 -38.54 4.40
N PRO A 412 19.21 -38.97 5.64
CA PRO A 412 18.47 -38.55 6.83
C PRO A 412 18.55 -37.03 7.09
N LYS A 413 19.64 -36.37 6.66
CA LYS A 413 19.77 -34.91 6.78
C LYS A 413 18.77 -34.17 5.90
N ILE A 414 18.53 -34.67 4.69
CA ILE A 414 17.53 -34.09 3.77
C ILE A 414 16.12 -34.31 4.33
N THR A 415 15.83 -35.51 4.83
CA THR A 415 14.55 -35.81 5.49
C THR A 415 14.30 -34.84 6.64
N GLN A 416 15.27 -34.67 7.55
CA GLN A 416 15.19 -33.73 8.67
C GLN A 416 15.00 -32.28 8.21
N LEU A 417 15.66 -31.84 7.14
CA LEU A 417 15.47 -30.49 6.61
C LEU A 417 14.05 -30.29 6.05
N LEU A 418 13.52 -31.27 5.31
CA LEU A 418 12.22 -31.17 4.66
C LEU A 418 11.03 -31.21 5.64
N GLU A 419 11.22 -31.79 6.82
CA GLU A 419 10.24 -31.74 7.92
C GLU A 419 9.87 -30.30 8.30
N PHE A 420 10.79 -29.34 8.16
CA PHE A 420 10.49 -27.94 8.48
C PHE A 420 9.52 -27.26 7.49
N TYR A 421 9.33 -27.84 6.30
CA TYR A 421 8.50 -27.28 5.25
C TYR A 421 7.11 -27.90 5.23
N THR A 422 6.91 -29.04 5.90
CA THR A 422 5.63 -29.69 6.06
C THR A 422 5.00 -29.27 7.40
N ASN A 423 3.67 -29.18 7.45
CA ASN A 423 2.86 -29.18 8.69
C ASN A 423 2.75 -27.91 9.57
N TYR A 424 3.75 -27.04 9.69
CA TYR A 424 3.67 -25.99 10.72
C TYR A 424 2.55 -24.95 10.56
N ARG A 425 2.07 -24.69 9.35
CA ARG A 425 0.98 -23.71 9.17
C ARG A 425 -0.32 -24.19 9.81
N ASN A 426 -0.65 -25.47 9.65
CA ASN A 426 -1.85 -26.06 10.22
C ASN A 426 -1.67 -26.23 11.74
N ASP A 427 -0.49 -26.64 12.17
CA ASP A 427 -0.21 -26.85 13.60
C ASP A 427 -0.27 -25.56 14.40
N ILE A 428 0.02 -24.41 13.80
CA ILE A 428 -0.09 -23.12 14.49
C ILE A 428 -1.53 -22.64 14.67
N ILE A 429 -2.46 -23.04 13.79
CA ILE A 429 -3.83 -22.51 13.75
C ILE A 429 -4.87 -23.49 14.30
N THR A 430 -4.58 -24.79 14.29
CA THR A 430 -5.51 -25.82 14.74
C THR A 430 -5.48 -25.92 16.26
N GLU A 431 -6.64 -25.76 16.90
CA GLU A 431 -6.76 -25.90 18.35
C GLU A 431 -6.35 -27.31 18.82
N GLY A 432 -5.59 -27.37 19.92
CA GLY A 432 -5.20 -28.63 20.56
C GLY A 432 -3.79 -29.14 20.20
N THR A 433 -3.20 -28.68 19.09
CA THR A 433 -1.80 -28.98 18.73
C THR A 433 -0.82 -28.32 19.71
N GLU A 434 0.42 -28.82 19.76
CA GLU A 434 1.47 -28.26 20.60
C GLU A 434 1.81 -26.81 20.21
N LEU A 435 2.06 -26.56 18.92
CA LEU A 435 2.41 -25.23 18.43
C LEU A 435 1.29 -24.20 18.62
N TYR A 436 0.02 -24.61 18.57
CA TYR A 436 -1.09 -23.71 18.90
C TYR A 436 -1.02 -23.28 20.37
N LYS A 437 -0.82 -24.22 21.30
CA LYS A 437 -0.71 -23.92 22.74
C LYS A 437 0.48 -23.00 23.02
N LEU A 438 1.65 -23.29 22.44
CA LEU A 438 2.84 -22.45 22.57
C LEU A 438 2.63 -21.05 21.97
N LYS A 439 1.87 -20.93 20.87
CA LYS A 439 1.52 -19.63 20.30
C LYS A 439 0.59 -18.84 21.23
N GLN A 440 -0.39 -19.47 21.86
CA GLN A 440 -1.24 -18.80 22.85
C GLN A 440 -0.41 -18.33 24.05
N GLU A 441 0.54 -19.14 24.50
CA GLU A 441 1.48 -18.72 25.55
C GLU A 441 2.29 -17.48 25.12
N TYR A 442 2.90 -17.52 23.92
CA TYR A 442 3.63 -16.40 23.35
C TYR A 442 2.79 -15.12 23.24
N GLU A 443 1.53 -15.25 22.82
CA GLU A 443 0.60 -14.13 22.64
C GLU A 443 0.04 -13.58 23.97
N SER A 444 0.07 -14.38 25.05
CA SER A 444 -0.38 -13.93 26.37
C SER A 444 0.64 -13.03 27.09
N ASP A 445 1.93 -13.08 26.71
CA ASP A 445 2.96 -12.18 27.23
C ASP A 445 2.79 -10.75 26.67
N PRO A 446 2.49 -9.74 27.51
CA PRO A 446 2.31 -8.35 27.08
C PRO A 446 3.53 -7.74 26.38
N ASN A 447 4.75 -8.24 26.66
CA ASN A 447 5.98 -7.78 26.04
C ASN A 447 6.11 -8.24 24.58
N ASN A 448 5.55 -9.41 24.26
CA ASN A 448 5.52 -9.93 22.89
C ASN A 448 4.42 -9.27 22.06
N TYR A 449 3.29 -8.95 22.69
CA TYR A 449 2.20 -8.20 22.06
C TYR A 449 2.66 -6.80 21.57
N LYS A 450 3.47 -6.09 22.37
CA LYS A 450 4.02 -4.76 22.01
C LYS A 450 4.99 -4.81 20.82
N LYS A 451 5.72 -5.92 20.62
CA LYS A 451 6.67 -6.10 19.50
C LYS A 451 6.00 -6.24 18.13
N ARG A 452 4.68 -6.52 18.06
CA ARG A 452 3.92 -6.58 16.81
C ARG A 452 3.66 -5.21 16.16
N GLY A 453 3.98 -4.11 16.85
CA GLY A 453 3.51 -2.78 16.49
C GLY A 453 2.00 -2.68 16.71
N LYS A 454 1.48 -1.51 17.09
CA LYS A 454 0.02 -1.31 17.12
C LYS A 454 -0.51 -1.59 15.71
N ARG A 455 -1.34 -2.61 15.57
CA ARG A 455 -2.17 -2.82 14.37
C ARG A 455 -3.10 -1.61 14.27
N ASN A 456 -2.67 -0.58 13.54
CA ASN A 456 -3.53 0.52 13.09
C ASN A 456 -4.24 0.13 11.79
#